data_AF-A0A2G9RKZ0-F1
#
_entry.id   AF-A0A2G9RKZ0-F1
#
_cell.length_a   1.000
_cell.length_b   1.000
_cell.length_c   1.000
_cell.angle_alpha   90.00
_cell.angle_beta   90.00
_cell.angle_gamma   90.00
#
_symmetry.space_group_name_H-M   'P 1'
#
loop_
_entity.id
_entity.type
_entity.pdbx_description
1 polymer ?
#
loop_
_entity_poly.entity_id
_entity_poly.type
_entity_poly.pdbx_seq_one_letter_code
_entity_poly.pdbx_strand_id
1 'polypeptide(L)'
;VQADDYIPEHEIQMEMEEIELRLDELERRGVELEHKLRRMEDEADEDSLLVDWFKLIQEKHALVRRESELVYTTKQQDLEQRQADVEYELRCLLNKPEKDWLDEDKERERVLMQELVTLIEQRNAIVKCLDEDKQREEEEDKLIAAMIQKKDFHADPQKKKKGKLKPMKVLKLLSPKDAKQKSPKDKKEKGEGAKR
;
A
#
# COMPACT_ATOMS: atom_id res chain seq x y z
N VAL A 1 -5.01 -24.82 7.89
CA VAL A 1 -4.23 -23.70 7.35
C VAL A 1 -4.41 -23.77 5.84
N GLN A 2 -4.94 -22.71 5.22
CA GLN A 2 -5.04 -22.63 3.75
C GLN A 2 -3.60 -22.56 3.22
N ALA A 3 -3.13 -23.66 2.63
CA ALA A 3 -1.77 -23.78 2.09
C ALA A 3 -1.71 -23.41 0.60
N ASP A 4 -2.81 -22.92 0.02
CA ASP A 4 -2.95 -22.71 -1.42
C ASP A 4 -2.45 -21.34 -1.91
N ASP A 5 -2.06 -20.42 -1.00
CA ASP A 5 -1.68 -19.04 -1.35
C ASP A 5 -0.18 -18.73 -1.16
N TYR A 6 0.67 -19.75 -0.96
CA TYR A 6 2.12 -19.54 -0.82
C TYR A 6 2.74 -19.16 -2.18
N ILE A 7 3.41 -18.01 -2.23
CA ILE A 7 4.19 -17.55 -3.38
C ILE A 7 5.69 -17.64 -3.06
N PRO A 8 6.50 -18.33 -3.85
CA PRO A 8 7.95 -18.36 -3.64
C PRO A 8 8.58 -16.96 -3.64
N GLU A 9 9.55 -16.73 -2.76
CA GLU A 9 10.22 -15.41 -2.62
C GLU A 9 10.79 -14.88 -3.94
N HIS A 10 11.37 -15.76 -4.76
CA HIS A 10 11.92 -15.37 -6.06
C HIS A 10 10.84 -14.92 -7.06
N GLU A 11 9.63 -15.47 -6.99
CA GLU A 11 8.51 -15.03 -7.85
C GLU A 11 8.01 -13.65 -7.40
N ILE A 12 7.93 -13.42 -6.09
CA ILE A 12 7.61 -12.10 -5.54
C ILE A 12 8.66 -11.07 -5.97
N GLN A 13 9.94 -11.39 -5.84
CA GLN A 13 11.04 -10.50 -6.24
C GLN A 13 11.00 -10.18 -7.74
N MET A 14 10.78 -11.18 -8.59
CA MET A 14 10.63 -10.97 -10.03
C MET A 14 9.45 -10.06 -10.36
N GLU A 15 8.31 -10.24 -9.71
CA GLU A 15 7.14 -9.40 -9.95
C GLU A 15 7.36 -7.96 -9.45
N MET A 16 8.02 -7.79 -8.30
CA MET A 16 8.42 -6.48 -7.78
C MET A 16 9.34 -5.74 -8.77
N GLU A 17 10.36 -6.41 -9.30
CA GLU A 17 11.25 -5.85 -10.33
C GLU A 17 10.48 -5.46 -11.61
N GLU A 18 9.53 -6.30 -12.04
CA GLU A 18 8.68 -5.98 -13.18
C GLU A 18 7.80 -4.74 -12.93
N ILE A 19 7.25 -4.61 -11.72
CA ILE A 19 6.46 -3.44 -11.32
C ILE A 19 7.32 -2.18 -11.35
N GLU A 20 8.53 -2.21 -10.79
CA GLU A 20 9.47 -1.09 -10.82
C GLU A 20 9.76 -0.63 -12.25
N LEU A 21 10.08 -1.56 -13.15
CA LEU A 21 10.32 -1.26 -14.57
C LEU A 21 9.11 -0.61 -15.25
N ARG A 22 7.90 -1.08 -14.94
CA ARG A 22 6.66 -0.51 -15.50
C ARG A 22 6.38 0.88 -14.92
N LEU A 23 6.68 1.11 -13.65
CA LEU A 23 6.55 2.42 -13.00
C LEU A 23 7.50 3.45 -13.60
N ASP A 24 8.75 3.06 -13.90
CA ASP A 24 9.72 3.93 -14.60
C ASP A 24 9.22 4.32 -15.99
N GLU A 25 8.69 3.38 -16.76
CA GLU A 25 8.12 3.65 -18.07
C GLU A 25 6.86 4.55 -17.99
N LEU A 26 6.04 4.38 -16.95
CA LEU A 26 4.91 5.28 -16.68
C LEU A 26 5.37 6.69 -16.35
N GLU A 27 6.42 6.85 -15.56
CA GLU A 27 6.98 8.16 -15.26
C GLU A 27 7.47 8.85 -16.53
N ARG A 28 8.22 8.13 -17.39
CA ARG A 28 8.68 8.63 -18.68
C ARG A 28 7.52 9.09 -19.57
N ARG A 29 6.49 8.25 -19.74
CA ARG A 29 5.26 8.60 -20.47
C ARG A 29 4.56 9.81 -19.86
N GLY A 30 4.56 9.89 -18.52
CA GLY A 30 3.95 10.99 -17.77
C GLY A 30 4.62 12.33 -18.05
N VAL A 31 5.96 12.37 -18.07
CA VAL A 31 6.74 13.57 -18.42
C VAL A 31 6.46 14.02 -19.85
N GLU A 32 6.40 13.09 -20.81
CA GLU A 32 6.07 13.42 -22.19
C GLU A 32 4.66 14.00 -22.34
N LEU A 33 3.69 13.40 -21.64
CA LEU A 33 2.30 13.85 -21.63
C LEU A 33 2.16 15.25 -21.01
N GLU A 34 2.88 15.51 -19.94
CA GLU A 34 2.97 16.82 -19.27
C GLU A 34 3.50 17.88 -20.22
N HIS A 35 4.58 17.57 -20.94
CA HIS A 35 5.18 18.46 -21.92
C HIS A 35 4.23 18.78 -23.08
N LYS A 36 3.45 17.80 -23.54
CA LYS A 36 2.40 18.03 -24.54
C LYS A 36 1.34 18.97 -24.00
N LEU A 37 0.80 18.70 -22.80
CA LEU A 37 -0.22 19.54 -22.16
C LEU A 37 0.22 21.00 -21.97
N ARG A 38 1.50 21.26 -21.65
CA ARG A 38 2.02 22.64 -21.51
C ARG A 38 2.16 23.41 -22.82
N ARG A 39 2.37 22.71 -23.93
CA ARG A 39 2.69 23.32 -25.24
C ARG A 39 1.45 23.54 -26.12
N MET A 40 0.28 23.08 -25.67
CA MET A 40 -0.95 23.15 -26.45
C MET A 40 -1.64 24.50 -26.33
N GLU A 41 -2.12 25.00 -27.46
CA GLU A 41 -2.94 26.22 -27.54
C GLU A 41 -4.41 25.90 -27.88
N ASP A 42 -4.72 24.70 -28.39
CA ASP A 42 -6.06 24.26 -28.81
C ASP A 42 -6.73 23.30 -27.81
N GLU A 43 -7.98 23.60 -27.45
CA GLU A 43 -8.70 22.93 -26.36
C GLU A 43 -9.29 21.57 -26.73
N ALA A 44 -9.44 21.24 -28.03
CA ALA A 44 -10.00 19.96 -28.47
C ALA A 44 -9.02 18.79 -28.27
N ASP A 45 -7.73 19.04 -28.50
CA ASP A 45 -6.68 18.05 -28.26
C ASP A 45 -6.39 17.90 -26.74
N GLU A 46 -6.73 18.90 -25.92
CA GLU A 46 -6.49 18.90 -24.47
C GLU A 46 -7.33 17.83 -23.76
N ASP A 47 -8.59 17.64 -24.17
CA ASP A 47 -9.47 16.63 -23.56
C ASP A 47 -8.97 15.21 -23.81
N SER A 48 -8.43 14.93 -25.00
CA SER A 48 -7.81 13.62 -25.31
C SER A 48 -6.57 13.36 -24.44
N LEU A 49 -5.69 14.35 -24.31
CA LEU A 49 -4.49 14.21 -23.47
C LEU A 49 -4.84 14.05 -21.98
N LEU A 50 -5.94 14.65 -21.53
CA LEU A 50 -6.41 14.48 -20.15
C LEU A 50 -7.01 13.09 -19.92
N VAL A 51 -7.67 12.49 -20.91
CA VAL A 51 -8.08 11.07 -20.85
C VAL A 51 -6.85 10.17 -20.74
N ASP A 52 -5.81 10.39 -21.54
CA ASP A 52 -4.57 9.63 -21.46
C ASP A 52 -3.87 9.81 -20.11
N TRP A 53 -3.97 11.00 -19.51
CA TRP A 53 -3.43 11.27 -18.18
C TRP A 53 -4.17 10.50 -17.09
N PHE A 54 -5.52 10.44 -17.15
CA PHE A 54 -6.29 9.64 -16.21
C PHE A 54 -6.00 8.14 -16.33
N LYS A 55 -5.81 7.62 -17.54
CA LYS A 55 -5.39 6.23 -17.76
C LYS A 55 -4.02 5.96 -17.16
N LEU A 56 -3.07 6.90 -17.33
CA LEU A 56 -1.73 6.79 -16.75
C LEU A 56 -1.79 6.73 -15.21
N ILE A 57 -2.61 7.56 -14.58
CA ILE A 57 -2.82 7.51 -13.13
C ILE A 57 -3.42 6.17 -12.71
N GLN A 58 -4.44 5.69 -13.42
CA GLN A 58 -5.07 4.40 -13.13
C GLN A 58 -4.05 3.24 -13.23
N GLU A 59 -3.22 3.22 -14.27
CA GLU A 59 -2.16 2.22 -14.45
C GLU A 59 -1.13 2.29 -13.32
N LYS A 60 -0.71 3.50 -12.93
CA LYS A 60 0.19 3.71 -11.79
C LYS A 60 -0.42 3.21 -10.47
N HIS A 61 -1.68 3.54 -10.21
CA HIS A 61 -2.36 3.09 -8.99
C HIS A 61 -2.44 1.56 -8.95
N ALA A 62 -2.81 0.91 -10.05
CA ALA A 62 -2.86 -0.54 -10.12
C ALA A 62 -1.51 -1.20 -9.78
N LEU A 63 -0.40 -0.65 -10.30
CA LEU A 63 0.94 -1.16 -10.02
C LEU A 63 1.36 -0.96 -8.55
N VAL A 64 1.15 0.22 -7.98
CA VAL A 64 1.50 0.51 -6.57
C VAL A 64 0.66 -0.32 -5.59
N ARG A 65 -0.61 -0.58 -5.93
CA ARG A 65 -1.46 -1.49 -5.15
C ARG A 65 -0.92 -2.91 -5.20
N ARG A 66 -0.58 -3.39 -6.40
CA ARG A 66 0.01 -4.73 -6.57
C ARG A 66 1.33 -4.88 -5.81
N GLU A 67 2.19 -3.87 -5.84
CA GLU A 67 3.42 -3.81 -5.04
C GLU A 67 3.12 -3.96 -3.54
N SER A 68 2.12 -3.24 -3.04
CA SER A 68 1.70 -3.29 -1.63
C SER A 68 1.14 -4.67 -1.26
N GLU A 69 0.35 -5.29 -2.13
CA GLU A 69 -0.14 -6.67 -1.96
C GLU A 69 1.01 -7.68 -1.83
N LEU A 70 2.05 -7.56 -2.68
CA LEU A 70 3.23 -8.42 -2.64
C LEU A 70 4.01 -8.27 -1.31
N VAL A 71 4.13 -7.04 -0.80
CA VAL A 71 4.73 -6.77 0.52
C VAL A 71 3.92 -7.43 1.63
N TYR A 72 2.59 -7.32 1.60
CA TYR A 72 1.73 -7.98 2.58
C TYR A 72 1.80 -9.51 2.48
N THR A 73 1.94 -10.04 1.27
CA THR A 73 2.08 -11.49 1.01
C THR A 73 3.36 -12.02 1.68
N THR A 74 4.50 -11.37 1.42
CA THR A 74 5.79 -11.71 2.05
C THR A 74 5.66 -11.70 3.59
N LYS A 75 5.13 -10.61 4.13
CA LYS A 75 4.95 -10.45 5.58
C LYS A 75 4.02 -11.51 6.17
N GLN A 76 2.94 -11.85 5.48
CA GLN A 76 2.01 -12.88 5.91
C GLN A 76 2.70 -14.26 5.95
N GLN A 77 3.48 -14.60 4.92
CA GLN A 77 4.22 -15.86 4.86
C GLN A 77 5.27 -15.96 5.97
N ASP A 78 5.97 -14.87 6.29
CA ASP A 78 6.92 -14.81 7.42
C ASP A 78 6.22 -15.07 8.76
N LEU A 79 5.05 -14.45 8.97
CA LEU A 79 4.26 -14.65 10.18
C LEU A 79 3.74 -16.08 10.29
N GLU A 80 3.33 -16.69 9.18
CA GLU A 80 2.86 -18.07 9.14
C GLU A 80 4.00 -19.07 9.40
N GLN A 81 5.19 -18.82 8.85
CA GLN A 81 6.38 -19.61 9.14
C GLN A 81 6.74 -19.50 10.61
N ARG A 82 6.78 -18.28 11.17
CA ARG A 82 7.07 -18.08 12.59
C ARG A 82 6.03 -18.74 13.48
N GLN A 83 4.75 -18.68 13.11
CA GLN A 83 3.67 -19.37 13.82
C GLN A 83 3.91 -20.88 13.82
N ALA A 84 4.28 -21.48 12.67
CA ALA A 84 4.59 -22.91 12.58
C ALA A 84 5.76 -23.32 13.50
N ASP A 85 6.80 -22.48 13.58
CA ASP A 85 7.95 -22.73 14.46
C ASP A 85 7.55 -22.68 15.94
N VAL A 86 6.76 -21.69 16.34
CA VAL A 86 6.27 -21.52 17.71
C VAL A 86 5.33 -22.67 18.10
N GLU A 87 4.42 -23.07 17.20
CA GLU A 87 3.53 -24.21 17.42
C GLU A 87 4.28 -25.53 17.55
N TYR A 88 5.35 -25.72 16.75
CA TYR A 88 6.21 -26.88 16.84
C TYR A 88 6.92 -26.95 18.20
N GLU A 89 7.51 -25.83 18.63
CA GLU A 89 8.19 -25.75 19.91
C GLU A 89 7.25 -26.00 21.08
N LEU A 90 6.06 -25.38 21.05
CA LEU A 90 5.03 -25.60 22.05
C LEU A 90 4.62 -27.08 22.10
N ARG A 91 4.45 -27.74 20.95
CA ARG A 91 4.15 -29.17 20.88
C ARG A 91 5.26 -30.03 21.49
N CYS A 92 6.53 -29.70 21.23
CA CYS A 92 7.67 -30.38 21.84
C CYS A 92 7.66 -30.24 23.36
N LEU A 93 7.38 -29.05 23.88
CA LEU A 93 7.28 -28.78 25.32
C LEU A 93 6.13 -29.56 25.97
N LEU A 94 4.93 -29.52 25.37
CA LEU A 94 3.73 -30.18 25.88
C LEU A 94 3.80 -31.72 25.80
N ASN A 95 4.69 -32.29 24.99
CA ASN A 95 4.93 -33.73 24.96
C ASN A 95 5.70 -34.25 26.19
N LYS A 96 6.30 -33.35 26.98
CA LYS A 96 6.95 -33.70 28.24
C LYS A 96 5.88 -33.92 29.33
N PRO A 97 5.92 -35.01 30.12
CA PRO A 97 4.98 -35.22 31.21
C PRO A 97 5.01 -34.05 32.20
N GLU A 98 3.85 -33.56 32.61
CA GLU A 98 3.72 -32.37 33.46
C GLU A 98 4.49 -32.48 34.79
N LYS A 99 4.56 -33.69 35.35
CA LYS A 99 5.36 -34.01 36.55
C LYS A 99 6.86 -33.69 36.41
N ASP A 100 7.36 -33.65 35.19
CA ASP A 100 8.77 -33.42 34.87
C ASP A 100 9.03 -31.94 34.51
N TRP A 101 7.99 -31.11 34.47
CA TRP A 101 8.11 -29.69 34.12
C TRP A 101 8.85 -28.90 35.20
N LEU A 102 9.77 -28.08 34.73
CA LEU A 102 10.46 -27.08 35.51
C LEU A 102 9.70 -25.75 35.44
N ASP A 103 9.99 -24.83 36.35
CA ASP A 103 9.43 -23.48 36.26
C ASP A 103 9.87 -22.75 34.97
N GLU A 104 11.04 -23.11 34.44
CA GLU A 104 11.50 -22.67 33.12
C GLU A 104 10.58 -23.16 31.98
N ASP A 105 10.09 -24.41 32.06
CA ASP A 105 9.16 -24.96 31.07
C ASP A 105 7.83 -24.20 31.09
N LYS A 106 7.29 -23.90 32.29
CA LYS A 106 6.05 -23.13 32.44
C LYS A 106 6.20 -21.71 31.90
N GLU A 107 7.33 -21.05 32.20
CA GLU A 107 7.57 -19.71 31.68
C GLU A 107 7.74 -19.74 30.16
N ARG A 108 8.40 -20.78 29.62
CA ARG A 108 8.54 -20.93 28.17
C ARG A 108 7.20 -21.14 27.48
N GLU A 109 6.33 -21.98 28.03
CA GLU A 109 4.95 -22.15 27.54
C GLU A 109 4.22 -20.80 27.52
N ARG A 110 4.27 -20.04 28.62
CA ARG A 110 3.62 -18.73 28.72
C ARG A 110 4.12 -17.76 27.64
N VAL A 111 5.42 -17.74 27.40
CA VAL A 111 6.05 -16.89 26.37
C VAL A 111 5.59 -17.32 24.97
N LEU A 112 5.63 -18.62 24.66
CA LEU A 112 5.20 -19.15 23.35
C LEU A 112 3.71 -18.87 23.09
N MET A 113 2.85 -19.06 24.09
CA MET A 113 1.43 -18.75 24.00
C MET A 113 1.18 -17.26 23.76
N GLN A 114 1.90 -16.38 24.45
CA GLN A 114 1.82 -14.94 24.22
C GLN A 114 2.29 -14.56 22.82
N GLU A 115 3.35 -15.20 22.32
CA GLU A 115 3.85 -14.98 20.97
C GLU A 115 2.83 -15.40 19.90
N LEU A 116 2.17 -16.56 20.07
CA LEU A 116 1.09 -16.99 19.16
C LEU A 116 -0.03 -15.95 19.08
N VAL A 117 -0.45 -15.40 20.23
CA VAL A 117 -1.47 -14.34 20.25
C VAL A 117 -0.99 -13.12 19.46
N THR A 118 0.25 -12.68 19.67
CA THR A 118 0.82 -11.54 18.93
C THR A 118 0.93 -11.80 17.43
N LEU A 119 1.32 -13.00 17.01
CA LEU A 119 1.37 -13.38 15.59
C LEU A 119 -0.03 -13.34 14.95
N ILE A 120 -1.03 -13.85 15.65
CA ILE A 120 -2.44 -13.80 15.19
C ILE A 120 -2.91 -12.34 15.08
N GLU A 121 -2.60 -11.51 16.07
CA GLU A 121 -2.93 -10.07 16.03
C GLU A 121 -2.26 -9.36 14.85
N GLN A 122 -1.00 -9.68 14.54
CA GLN A 122 -0.28 -9.14 13.40
C GLN A 122 -0.87 -9.58 12.05
N ARG A 123 -1.25 -10.85 11.91
CA ARG A 123 -1.95 -11.36 10.71
C ARG A 123 -3.32 -10.70 10.55
N ASN A 124 -4.07 -10.55 11.63
CA ASN A 124 -5.34 -9.83 11.62
C ASN A 124 -5.18 -8.36 11.22
N ALA A 125 -4.08 -7.71 11.62
CA ALA A 125 -3.78 -6.35 11.20
C ALA A 125 -3.53 -6.25 9.70
N ILE A 126 -2.87 -7.23 9.08
CA ILE A 126 -2.68 -7.29 7.63
C ILE A 126 -4.03 -7.39 6.91
N VAL A 127 -4.89 -8.32 7.33
CA VAL A 127 -6.24 -8.48 6.74
C VAL A 127 -7.02 -7.18 6.82
N LYS A 128 -7.02 -6.54 8.00
CA LYS A 128 -7.68 -5.27 8.20
C LYS A 128 -7.15 -4.16 7.29
N CYS A 129 -5.82 -4.06 7.13
CA CYS A 129 -5.21 -3.07 6.24
C CYS A 129 -5.61 -3.31 4.77
N LEU A 130 -5.58 -4.55 4.29
CA LEU A 130 -6.02 -4.90 2.95
C LEU A 130 -7.50 -4.57 2.70
N ASP A 131 -8.36 -4.83 3.69
CA ASP A 131 -9.79 -4.48 3.61
C ASP A 131 -10.01 -2.96 3.55
N GLU A 132 -9.29 -2.19 4.38
CA GLU A 132 -9.34 -0.73 4.40
C GLU A 132 -8.81 -0.11 3.10
N ASP A 133 -7.72 -0.66 2.55
CA ASP A 133 -7.14 -0.20 1.30
C ASP A 133 -8.07 -0.51 0.14
N LYS A 134 -8.61 -1.73 0.04
CA LYS A 134 -9.62 -2.08 -0.98
C LYS A 134 -10.81 -1.13 -1.00
N GLN A 135 -11.34 -0.76 0.17
CA GLN A 135 -12.45 0.19 0.25
C GLN A 135 -12.06 1.57 -0.29
N ARG A 136 -10.88 2.08 0.07
CA ARG A 136 -10.35 3.36 -0.40
C ARG A 136 -10.16 3.35 -1.91
N GLU A 137 -9.55 2.29 -2.43
CA GLU A 137 -9.22 2.12 -3.84
C GLU A 137 -10.46 2.07 -4.72
N GLU A 138 -11.52 1.40 -4.27
CA GLU A 138 -12.79 1.40 -4.99
C GLU A 138 -13.39 2.81 -5.16
N GLU A 139 -13.25 3.68 -4.15
CA GLU A 139 -13.71 5.07 -4.24
C GLU A 139 -12.86 5.88 -5.22
N GLU A 140 -11.54 5.72 -5.17
CA GLU A 140 -10.60 6.34 -6.11
C GLU A 140 -10.87 5.93 -7.55
N ASP A 141 -11.11 4.63 -7.79
CA ASP A 141 -11.36 4.09 -9.12
C ASP A 141 -12.70 4.56 -9.68
N LYS A 142 -13.74 4.65 -8.82
CA LYS A 142 -15.04 5.26 -9.20
C LYS A 142 -14.86 6.72 -9.61
N LEU A 143 -14.04 7.47 -8.89
CA LEU A 143 -13.76 8.88 -9.22
C LEU A 143 -13.01 9.01 -10.54
N ILE A 144 -11.94 8.23 -10.76
CA ILE A 144 -11.16 8.26 -12.00
C ILE A 144 -12.03 7.83 -13.19
N ALA A 145 -12.81 6.76 -13.05
CA ALA A 145 -13.72 6.30 -14.10
C ALA A 145 -14.77 7.35 -14.46
N ALA A 146 -15.35 8.04 -13.46
CA ALA A 146 -16.28 9.13 -13.70
C ALA A 146 -15.63 10.33 -14.41
N MET A 147 -14.37 10.64 -14.09
CA MET A 147 -13.61 11.69 -14.78
C MET A 147 -13.32 11.34 -16.24
N ILE A 148 -12.94 10.10 -16.53
CA ILE A 148 -12.72 9.61 -17.91
C ILE A 148 -14.02 9.70 -18.71
N GLN A 149 -15.11 9.12 -18.20
CA GLN A 149 -16.41 9.15 -18.89
C GLN A 149 -16.86 10.58 -19.18
N LYS A 150 -16.76 11.50 -18.21
CA LYS A 150 -17.19 12.89 -18.38
C LYS A 150 -16.43 13.61 -19.49
N LYS A 151 -15.17 13.26 -19.72
CA LYS A 151 -14.36 13.83 -20.80
C LYS A 151 -14.59 13.16 -22.15
N ASP A 152 -14.85 11.85 -22.17
CA ASP A 152 -15.26 11.15 -23.39
C ASP A 152 -16.57 11.72 -23.98
N PHE A 153 -17.50 12.20 -23.14
CA PHE A 153 -18.74 12.87 -23.56
C PHE A 153 -18.56 14.32 -24.06
N HIS A 154 -17.39 14.94 -23.93
CA HIS A 154 -17.09 16.27 -24.49
C HIS A 154 -16.32 16.24 -25.82
N ALA A 155 -15.99 15.04 -26.30
CA ALA A 155 -15.47 14.84 -27.66
C ALA A 155 -16.57 14.95 -28.76
N ASP A 156 -17.83 15.20 -28.41
CA ASP A 156 -18.91 15.51 -29.37
C ASP A 156 -18.93 17.02 -29.72
N PRO A 157 -18.82 17.45 -30.99
CA PRO A 157 -18.53 18.84 -31.36
C PRO A 157 -19.58 19.91 -31.01
N GLN A 158 -20.67 19.59 -30.32
CA GLN A 158 -21.87 20.45 -30.32
C GLN A 158 -22.28 21.14 -29.01
N LYS A 159 -21.59 21.01 -27.87
CA LYS A 159 -22.02 21.72 -26.65
C LYS A 159 -20.89 22.34 -25.81
N LYS A 160 -20.24 23.38 -26.34
CA LYS A 160 -19.38 24.28 -25.54
C LYS A 160 -20.22 25.14 -24.59
N LYS A 161 -20.35 24.73 -23.32
CA LYS A 161 -20.67 25.65 -22.21
C LYS A 161 -19.39 26.02 -21.46
N LYS A 162 -19.05 27.31 -21.54
CA LYS A 162 -17.88 27.95 -20.93
C LYS A 162 -17.88 27.76 -19.41
N GLY A 163 -17.04 26.86 -18.91
CA GLY A 163 -16.69 26.76 -17.50
C GLY A 163 -15.16 26.67 -17.38
N LYS A 164 -14.50 27.77 -17.02
CA LYS A 164 -13.05 27.82 -16.78
C LYS A 164 -12.67 26.93 -15.59
N LEU A 165 -12.36 25.67 -15.83
CA LEU A 165 -11.69 24.81 -14.86
C LEU A 165 -10.21 24.73 -15.24
N LYS A 166 -9.36 25.41 -14.45
CA LYS A 166 -7.92 25.46 -14.68
C LYS A 166 -7.28 24.12 -14.28
N PRO A 167 -6.60 23.39 -15.19
CA PRO A 167 -6.06 22.04 -14.95
C PRO A 167 -5.07 21.97 -13.78
N MET A 168 -4.29 23.04 -13.55
CA MET A 168 -3.32 23.10 -12.45
C MET A 168 -3.95 22.95 -11.05
N LYS A 169 -5.26 23.15 -10.89
CA LYS A 169 -5.95 22.95 -9.61
C LYS A 169 -6.35 21.49 -9.36
N VAL A 170 -6.69 20.75 -10.41
CA VAL A 170 -7.02 19.31 -10.28
C VAL A 170 -5.76 18.49 -10.09
N LEU A 171 -4.66 18.86 -10.75
CA LEU A 171 -3.34 18.23 -10.58
C LEU A 171 -2.86 18.27 -9.11
N LYS A 172 -3.09 19.40 -8.43
CA LYS A 172 -2.73 19.59 -7.01
C LYS A 172 -3.66 18.87 -6.03
N LEU A 173 -4.87 18.49 -6.45
CA LEU A 173 -5.83 17.81 -5.59
C LEU A 173 -5.60 16.30 -5.56
N LEU A 174 -4.95 15.76 -6.60
CA LEU A 174 -4.67 14.34 -6.81
C LEU A 174 -3.22 13.95 -6.44
N SER A 175 -2.39 14.94 -6.07
CA SER A 175 -1.08 14.66 -5.47
C SER A 175 -1.30 14.06 -4.07
N PRO A 176 -0.65 12.93 -3.71
CA PRO A 176 -0.68 12.42 -2.35
C PRO A 176 -0.20 13.53 -1.41
N LYS A 177 -1.07 13.96 -0.51
CA LYS A 177 -0.63 14.80 0.61
C LYS A 177 0.33 13.95 1.41
N ASP A 178 1.60 14.34 1.50
CA ASP A 178 2.57 13.73 2.40
C ASP A 178 1.91 13.50 3.77
N ALA A 179 1.61 12.23 4.06
CA ALA A 179 1.17 11.81 5.37
C ALA A 179 2.36 12.05 6.29
N LYS A 180 2.35 13.21 6.95
CA LYS A 180 3.34 13.63 7.92
C LYS A 180 3.35 12.62 9.05
N GLN A 181 4.20 11.60 8.90
CA GLN A 181 4.53 10.61 9.90
C GLN A 181 5.12 11.36 11.10
N LYS A 182 4.31 11.59 12.13
CA LYS A 182 4.79 12.08 13.42
C LYS A 182 5.41 10.89 14.14
N SER A 183 6.72 10.72 13.99
CA SER A 183 7.51 9.90 14.92
C SER A 183 7.54 10.58 16.29
N PRO A 184 7.32 9.85 17.41
CA PRO A 184 7.50 10.42 18.73
C PRO A 184 9.00 10.54 19.01
N LYS A 185 9.53 11.76 19.03
CA LYS A 185 10.91 12.02 19.48
C LYS A 185 10.97 12.04 21.01
N ASP A 186 11.90 11.23 21.52
CA ASP A 186 12.41 11.17 22.88
C ASP A 186 12.49 12.53 23.59
N LYS A 187 11.85 12.61 24.76
CA LYS A 187 12.23 13.60 25.77
C LYS A 187 13.48 13.10 26.48
N LYS A 188 14.64 13.47 25.93
CA LYS A 188 15.90 13.39 26.66
C LYS A 188 16.10 14.65 27.49
N GLU A 189 16.32 14.44 28.77
CA GLU A 189 16.98 15.32 29.73
C GLU A 189 17.84 16.43 29.11
N LYS A 190 17.66 17.65 29.61
CA LYS A 190 18.78 18.51 29.95
C LYS A 190 18.58 19.07 31.34
N GLY A 191 19.52 18.73 32.21
CA GLY A 191 19.64 19.27 33.55
C GLY A 191 20.29 20.65 33.58
N GLU A 192 20.43 21.07 34.84
CA GLU A 192 21.28 22.10 35.43
C GLU A 192 20.95 23.57 35.23
N GLY A 193 20.95 24.29 36.35
CA GLY A 193 21.25 25.72 36.36
C GLY A 193 20.56 26.53 37.44
N ALA A 194 21.04 26.41 38.68
CA ALA A 194 20.86 27.28 39.84
C ALA A 194 20.32 28.71 39.62
N LYS A 195 19.49 29.19 40.56
CA LYS A 195 19.70 30.48 41.25
C LYS A 195 18.70 30.70 42.41
N ARG A 196 19.31 30.88 43.59
CA ARG A 196 18.88 31.64 44.79
C ARG A 196 17.85 30.99 45.71
#